data_AF-N9R4F8-F1
#
_entry.id   AF-N9R4F8-F1
#
_cell.length_a   1.000
_cell.length_b   1.000
_cell.length_c   1.000
_cell.angle_alpha   90.00
_cell.angle_beta   90.00
_cell.angle_gamma   90.00
#
_symmetry.space_group_name_H-M   'P 1'
#
loop_
_entity.id
_entity.type
_entity.pdbx_description
1 polymer ?
#
loop_
_entity_poly.entity_id
_entity_poly.type
_entity_poly.pdbx_seq_one_letter_code
_entity_poly.pdbx_strand_id
1 'polypeptide(L)'
;MNQAVFPIPNHTEIAKVINYLNLNHAKAAVEGKPLIVTISTKQIDRSAAQNRLYWKWLTQFADHVGSTKEEQHSFFKRKFLISIFNRDDAEYAEMCSAIAALKKNECEEYKAIADHVIKLTSTSKASVKQMNEYLNQIEAFCLMHGAKLLIPYDLEWCYRDGL
;
A
#
# COMPACT_ATOMS: atom_id res chain seq x y z
N MET A 1 1.26 -21.55 -9.68
CA MET A 1 2.24 -20.99 -8.73
C MET A 1 2.07 -19.48 -8.71
N ASN A 2 2.11 -18.85 -7.54
CA ASN A 2 2.16 -17.39 -7.44
C ASN A 2 3.51 -16.89 -7.98
N GLN A 3 3.52 -15.72 -8.61
CA GLN A 3 4.74 -15.06 -9.06
C GLN A 3 5.67 -14.79 -7.87
N ALA A 4 6.87 -15.36 -7.89
CA ALA A 4 7.91 -15.10 -6.90
C ALA A 4 8.80 -13.94 -7.36
N VAL A 5 9.10 -13.01 -6.47
CA VAL A 5 9.95 -11.84 -6.74
C VAL A 5 11.10 -11.84 -5.75
N PHE A 6 12.32 -11.74 -6.25
CA PHE A 6 13.55 -11.72 -5.45
C PHE A 6 14.31 -10.41 -5.70
N PRO A 7 14.26 -9.44 -4.77
CA PRO A 7 15.16 -8.29 -4.82
C PRO A 7 16.61 -8.75 -4.62
N ILE A 8 17.53 -8.27 -5.46
CA ILE A 8 18.98 -8.59 -5.36
C ILE A 8 19.76 -7.29 -5.11
N PRO A 9 19.72 -6.73 -3.88
CA PRO A 9 20.48 -5.54 -3.53
C PRO A 9 22.00 -5.81 -3.44
N ASN A 10 22.41 -7.05 -3.18
CA ASN A 10 23.80 -7.44 -3.00
C ASN A 10 24.01 -8.93 -3.33
N HIS A 11 25.27 -9.39 -3.26
CA HIS A 11 25.65 -10.75 -3.66
C HIS A 11 25.07 -11.86 -2.76
N THR A 12 24.70 -11.57 -1.51
CA THR A 12 24.21 -12.61 -0.59
C THR A 12 22.80 -13.09 -0.96
N GLU A 13 22.02 -12.24 -1.63
CA GLU A 13 20.65 -12.56 -2.07
C GLU A 13 20.62 -13.49 -3.29
N ILE A 14 21.73 -13.59 -4.02
CA ILE A 14 21.87 -14.49 -5.17
C ILE A 14 21.66 -15.96 -4.74
N ALA A 15 22.13 -16.34 -3.56
CA ALA A 15 21.99 -17.70 -3.05
C ALA A 15 20.52 -18.14 -2.91
N LYS A 16 19.64 -17.21 -2.49
CA LYS A 16 18.19 -17.48 -2.36
C LYS A 16 17.54 -17.71 -3.72
N VAL A 17 17.93 -16.91 -4.72
CA VAL A 17 17.46 -17.07 -6.11
C VAL A 17 17.89 -18.43 -6.66
N ILE A 18 19.17 -18.77 -6.54
CA ILE A 18 19.71 -20.06 -7.02
C ILE A 18 18.96 -21.23 -6.36
N ASN A 19 18.75 -21.18 -5.05
CA ASN A 19 18.04 -22.24 -4.34
C ASN A 19 16.59 -22.40 -4.84
N TYR A 20 15.87 -21.28 -5.02
CA TYR A 20 14.51 -21.32 -5.55
C TYR A 20 14.45 -21.89 -6.96
N LEU A 21 15.39 -21.51 -7.84
CA LEU A 21 15.47 -22.06 -9.19
C LEU A 21 15.72 -23.57 -9.14
N ASN A 22 16.68 -24.03 -8.35
CA ASN A 22 17.01 -25.45 -8.20
C ASN A 22 15.81 -26.29 -7.73
N LEU A 23 15.03 -25.79 -6.76
CA LEU A 23 13.89 -26.52 -6.22
C LEU A 23 12.68 -26.60 -7.17
N ASN A 24 12.50 -25.61 -8.04
CA ASN A 24 11.27 -25.46 -8.81
C ASN A 24 11.42 -25.76 -10.31
N HIS A 25 12.61 -25.62 -10.91
CA HIS A 25 12.80 -25.82 -12.35
C HIS A 25 12.47 -27.25 -12.79
N ALA A 26 12.90 -28.27 -12.03
CA ALA A 26 12.68 -29.67 -12.36
C ALA A 26 11.19 -30.03 -12.34
N LYS A 27 10.45 -29.55 -11.34
CA LYS A 27 9.00 -29.74 -11.23
C LYS A 27 8.26 -29.06 -12.38
N ALA A 28 8.63 -27.81 -12.67
CA ALA A 28 8.05 -27.01 -13.74
C ALA A 28 8.28 -27.65 -15.13
N ALA A 29 9.46 -28.22 -15.36
CA ALA A 29 9.79 -28.95 -16.59
C ALA A 29 8.96 -30.24 -16.75
N VAL A 30 8.77 -31.01 -15.67
CA VAL A 30 7.95 -32.23 -15.67
C VAL A 30 6.47 -31.91 -15.96
N GLU A 31 5.96 -30.78 -15.48
CA GLU A 31 4.58 -30.32 -15.74
C GLU A 31 4.38 -29.66 -17.12
N GLY A 32 5.43 -29.59 -17.95
CA GLY A 32 5.38 -28.94 -19.26
C GLY A 32 5.20 -27.41 -19.21
N LYS A 33 5.43 -26.80 -18.04
CA LYS A 33 5.28 -25.36 -17.79
C LYS A 33 6.65 -24.80 -17.42
N PRO A 34 7.51 -24.45 -18.40
CA PRO A 34 8.85 -24.00 -18.10
C PRO A 34 8.84 -22.77 -17.19
N LEU A 35 9.83 -22.72 -16.29
CA LEU A 35 9.98 -21.57 -15.40
C LEU A 35 10.50 -20.37 -16.20
N ILE A 36 9.72 -19.28 -16.26
CA ILE A 36 10.13 -18.03 -16.89
C ILE A 36 10.79 -17.14 -15.84
N VAL A 37 12.03 -16.73 -16.09
CA VAL A 37 12.80 -15.83 -15.22
C VAL A 37 12.97 -14.48 -15.90
N THR A 38 12.47 -13.41 -15.28
CA THR A 38 12.64 -12.03 -15.76
C THR A 38 13.58 -11.29 -14.82
N ILE A 39 14.73 -10.87 -15.32
CA ILE A 39 15.68 -10.02 -14.59
C ILE A 39 15.52 -8.60 -15.11
N SER A 40 15.34 -7.64 -14.21
CA SER A 40 15.22 -6.23 -14.56
C SER A 40 16.07 -5.38 -13.63
N THR A 41 16.76 -4.40 -14.21
CA THR A 41 17.41 -3.31 -13.49
C THR A 41 16.47 -2.13 -13.24
N LYS A 42 15.24 -2.17 -13.78
CA LYS A 42 14.24 -1.14 -13.46
C LYS A 42 14.03 -1.16 -11.96
N GLN A 43 14.38 -0.06 -11.31
CA GLN A 43 13.84 0.26 -9.99
C GLN A 43 12.33 0.09 -10.14
N ILE A 44 11.78 -0.91 -9.46
CA ILE A 44 10.34 -0.96 -9.23
C ILE A 44 10.01 0.41 -8.65
N ASP A 45 9.09 1.12 -9.28
CA ASP A 45 8.69 2.44 -8.79
C ASP A 45 8.30 2.27 -7.31
N ARG A 46 9.04 2.94 -6.43
CA ARG A 46 8.86 2.83 -4.98
C ARG A 46 7.40 3.14 -4.62
N SER A 47 6.76 4.06 -5.34
CA SER A 47 5.33 4.36 -5.18
C SER A 47 4.44 3.16 -5.53
N ALA A 48 4.74 2.45 -6.61
CA ALA A 48 3.99 1.25 -6.99
C ALA A 48 4.19 0.10 -5.98
N ALA A 49 5.41 -0.09 -5.48
CA ALA A 49 5.70 -1.09 -4.45
C ALA A 49 4.99 -0.78 -3.12
N GLN A 50 5.02 0.48 -2.67
CA GLN A 50 4.30 0.95 -1.48
C GLN A 50 2.79 0.80 -1.62
N ASN A 51 2.21 1.11 -2.79
CA ASN A 51 0.79 0.86 -3.05
C ASN A 51 0.46 -0.64 -2.97
N ARG A 52 1.33 -1.51 -3.46
CA ARG A 52 1.14 -2.96 -3.37
C ARG A 52 1.20 -3.45 -1.91
N LEU A 53 2.11 -2.91 -1.11
CA LEU A 53 2.18 -3.19 0.34
C LEU A 53 0.92 -2.71 1.05
N TYR A 54 0.49 -1.47 0.77
CA TYR A 54 -0.73 -0.88 1.30
C TYR A 54 -1.94 -1.79 1.10
N TRP A 55 -2.19 -2.26 -0.14
CA TRP A 55 -3.32 -3.15 -0.41
C TRP A 55 -3.23 -4.48 0.34
N LYS A 56 -2.03 -5.03 0.53
CA LYS A 56 -1.84 -6.24 1.35
C LYS A 56 -2.18 -6.00 2.81
N TRP A 57 -1.83 -4.85 3.35
CA TRP A 57 -2.16 -4.48 4.72
C TRP A 57 -3.65 -4.26 4.91
N LEU A 58 -4.33 -3.65 3.94
CA LEU A 58 -5.78 -3.54 3.97
C LEU A 58 -6.47 -4.89 4.02
N THR A 59 -6.03 -5.86 3.22
CA THR A 59 -6.56 -7.23 3.27
C THR A 59 -6.32 -7.88 4.62
N GLN A 60 -5.09 -7.83 5.13
CA GLN A 60 -4.76 -8.42 6.44
C GLN A 60 -5.58 -7.81 7.59
N PHE A 61 -5.75 -6.49 7.59
CA PHE A 61 -6.54 -5.83 8.63
C PHE A 61 -8.03 -6.08 8.46
N ALA A 62 -8.55 -6.12 7.23
CA ALA A 62 -9.93 -6.46 6.94
C ALA A 62 -10.28 -7.87 7.44
N ASP A 63 -9.40 -8.85 7.20
CA ASP A 63 -9.55 -10.22 7.71
C ASP A 63 -9.54 -10.26 9.25
N HIS A 64 -8.72 -9.42 9.89
CA HIS A 64 -8.63 -9.33 11.36
C HIS A 64 -9.89 -8.75 12.01
N VAL A 65 -10.52 -7.75 11.40
CA VAL A 65 -11.70 -7.06 11.97
C VAL A 65 -13.04 -7.55 11.42
N GLY A 66 -13.03 -8.50 10.48
CA GLY A 66 -14.26 -9.01 9.84
C GLY A 66 -14.92 -7.99 8.90
N SER A 67 -14.13 -7.28 8.09
CA SER A 67 -14.61 -6.29 7.12
C SER A 67 -14.08 -6.59 5.71
N THR A 68 -14.30 -5.67 4.77
CA THR A 68 -13.70 -5.73 3.42
C THR A 68 -12.49 -4.81 3.27
N LYS A 69 -11.61 -5.11 2.32
CA LYS A 69 -10.45 -4.24 2.02
C LYS A 69 -10.88 -2.88 1.49
N GLU A 70 -12.03 -2.77 0.80
CA GLU A 70 -12.60 -1.53 0.28
C GLU A 70 -13.14 -0.63 1.39
N GLU A 71 -13.75 -1.21 2.42
CA GLU A 71 -14.17 -0.49 3.63
C GLU A 71 -12.94 0.06 4.36
N GLN A 72 -11.91 -0.77 4.55
CA GLN A 72 -10.66 -0.34 5.16
C GLN A 72 -9.94 0.72 4.32
N HIS A 73 -10.00 0.62 3.00
CA HIS A 73 -9.47 1.64 2.09
C HIS A 73 -10.10 3.01 2.36
N SER A 74 -11.44 3.06 2.43
CA SER A 74 -12.19 4.28 2.68
C SER A 74 -11.95 4.83 4.08
N PHE A 75 -11.92 3.94 5.07
CA PHE A 75 -11.65 4.26 6.47
C PHE A 75 -10.27 4.92 6.66
N PHE A 76 -9.20 4.27 6.17
CA PHE A 76 -7.84 4.80 6.33
C PHE A 76 -7.60 6.08 5.53
N LYS A 77 -8.22 6.23 4.35
CA LYS A 77 -8.17 7.50 3.62
C LYS A 77 -8.73 8.63 4.45
N ARG A 78 -9.94 8.44 4.98
CA ARG A 78 -10.62 9.43 5.82
C ARG A 78 -9.83 9.75 7.07
N LYS A 79 -9.22 8.74 7.69
CA LYS A 79 -8.53 8.87 8.96
C LYS A 79 -7.16 9.54 8.86
N PHE A 80 -6.41 9.25 7.79
CA PHE A 80 -5.00 9.61 7.69
C PHE A 80 -4.64 10.35 6.40
N LEU A 81 -5.00 9.79 5.24
CA LEU A 81 -4.54 10.33 3.95
C LEU A 81 -5.06 11.76 3.67
N ILE A 82 -6.32 12.04 4.00
CA ILE A 82 -6.89 13.39 3.85
C ILE A 82 -6.10 14.40 4.68
N SER A 83 -5.70 14.05 5.90
CA SER A 83 -4.93 14.96 6.76
C SER A 83 -3.54 15.24 6.19
N ILE A 84 -2.92 14.25 5.57
CA ILE A 84 -1.60 14.40 4.93
C ILE A 84 -1.71 15.33 3.72
N PHE A 85 -2.71 15.12 2.85
CA PHE A 85 -2.93 15.97 1.68
C PHE A 85 -3.32 17.39 2.07
N ASN A 86 -4.22 17.56 3.04
CA ASN A 86 -4.62 18.87 3.53
C ASN A 86 -3.46 19.68 4.15
N ARG A 87 -2.41 19.01 4.64
CA ARG A 87 -1.21 19.67 5.17
C ARG A 87 -0.21 20.04 4.07
N ASP A 88 -0.02 19.15 3.10
CA ASP A 88 1.09 19.22 2.15
C ASP A 88 0.69 19.80 0.77
N ASP A 89 -0.60 19.90 0.47
CA ASP A 89 -1.15 20.39 -0.80
C ASP A 89 -2.11 21.56 -0.53
N ALA A 90 -1.71 22.76 -0.95
CA ALA A 90 -2.47 23.99 -0.72
C ALA A 90 -3.81 24.01 -1.46
N GLU A 91 -3.86 23.49 -2.69
CA GLU A 91 -5.11 23.41 -3.47
C GLU A 91 -6.08 22.43 -2.81
N TYR A 92 -5.57 21.30 -2.32
CA TYR A 92 -6.37 20.34 -1.58
C TYR A 92 -6.87 20.92 -0.24
N ALA A 93 -6.05 21.72 0.45
CA ALA A 93 -6.41 22.39 1.69
C ALA A 93 -7.53 23.43 1.50
N GLU A 94 -7.47 24.20 0.41
CA GLU A 94 -8.53 25.14 0.03
C GLU A 94 -9.85 24.41 -0.25
N MET A 95 -9.81 23.30 -0.99
CA MET A 95 -10.98 22.45 -1.23
C MET A 95 -11.58 21.95 0.09
N CYS A 96 -10.76 21.40 1.00
CA CYS A 96 -11.22 20.95 2.31
C CYS A 96 -11.82 22.08 3.16
N SER A 97 -11.25 23.28 3.09
CA SER A 97 -11.75 24.47 3.79
C SER A 97 -13.10 24.93 3.24
N ALA A 98 -13.29 24.91 1.91
CA ALA A 98 -14.56 25.21 1.26
C ALA A 98 -15.66 24.22 1.69
N ILE A 99 -15.33 22.91 1.73
CA ILE A 99 -16.26 21.87 2.21
C ILE A 99 -16.59 22.07 3.70
N ALA A 100 -15.60 22.41 4.52
CA ALA A 100 -15.80 22.69 5.94
C ALA A 100 -16.69 23.92 6.18
N ALA A 101 -16.61 24.94 5.31
CA ALA A 101 -17.50 26.09 5.37
C ALA A 101 -18.97 25.72 5.07
N LEU A 102 -19.21 24.76 4.17
CA LEU A 102 -20.54 24.21 3.87
C LEU A 102 -21.14 23.39 5.03
N LYS A 103 -20.29 22.87 5.95
CA LYS A 103 -20.72 22.11 7.13
C LYS A 103 -21.65 22.92 8.04
N LYS A 104 -21.56 24.25 8.05
CA LYS A 104 -22.37 25.14 8.90
C LYS A 104 -23.88 25.01 8.70
N ASN A 105 -24.34 24.39 7.61
CA ASN A 105 -25.75 24.21 7.30
C ASN A 105 -26.30 22.80 7.59
N GLU A 106 -25.51 21.89 8.19
CA GLU A 106 -25.89 20.51 8.58
C GLU A 106 -26.76 19.74 7.56
N CYS A 107 -26.49 19.94 6.28
CA CYS A 107 -27.26 19.33 5.21
C CYS A 107 -26.79 17.87 4.95
N GLU A 108 -27.70 16.97 4.55
CA GLU A 108 -27.34 15.64 4.01
C GLU A 108 -26.30 15.75 2.86
N GLU A 109 -26.33 16.86 2.12
CA GLU A 109 -25.36 17.23 1.09
C GLU A 109 -23.92 17.26 1.61
N TYR A 110 -23.68 17.68 2.87
CA TYR A 110 -22.33 17.69 3.45
C TYR A 110 -21.73 16.27 3.55
N LYS A 111 -22.54 15.29 3.97
CA LYS A 111 -22.09 13.89 4.05
C LYS A 111 -21.80 13.35 2.65
N ALA A 112 -22.67 13.62 1.69
CA ALA A 112 -22.48 13.20 0.30
C ALA A 112 -21.22 13.80 -0.33
N ILE A 113 -20.94 15.09 -0.07
CA ILE A 113 -19.73 15.77 -0.55
C ILE A 113 -18.47 15.18 0.13
N ALA A 114 -18.51 14.96 1.44
CA ALA A 114 -17.39 14.36 2.17
C ALA A 114 -17.06 12.94 1.66
N ASP A 115 -18.08 12.11 1.41
CA ASP A 115 -17.90 10.77 0.84
C ASP A 115 -17.36 10.83 -0.60
N HIS A 116 -17.79 11.81 -1.38
CA HIS A 116 -17.25 12.02 -2.73
C HIS A 116 -15.76 12.39 -2.68
N VAL A 117 -15.35 13.24 -1.74
CA VAL A 117 -13.95 13.65 -1.55
C VAL A 117 -13.08 12.46 -1.14
N ILE A 118 -13.57 11.59 -0.25
CA ILE A 118 -12.87 10.35 0.12
C ILE A 118 -12.66 9.45 -1.10
N LYS A 119 -13.68 9.34 -1.98
CA LYS A 119 -13.58 8.55 -3.22
C LYS A 119 -12.55 9.13 -4.19
N LEU A 120 -12.49 10.45 -4.34
CA LEU A 120 -11.54 11.13 -5.24
C LEU A 120 -10.10 11.16 -4.70
N THR A 121 -9.93 11.08 -3.38
CA THR A 121 -8.62 11.05 -2.75
C THR A 121 -7.92 9.74 -3.12
N SER A 122 -6.86 9.80 -3.92
CA SER A 122 -6.19 8.60 -4.45
C SER A 122 -4.79 8.43 -3.85
N THR A 123 -4.46 7.21 -3.40
CA THR A 123 -3.10 6.85 -2.97
C THR A 123 -2.12 6.88 -4.14
N SER A 124 -2.58 6.78 -5.39
CA SER A 124 -1.73 6.90 -6.58
C SER A 124 -1.17 8.30 -6.79
N LYS A 125 -1.79 9.32 -6.18
CA LYS A 125 -1.34 10.72 -6.24
C LYS A 125 -0.38 11.08 -5.11
N ALA A 126 -0.26 10.23 -4.10
CA ALA A 126 0.62 10.49 -2.97
C ALA A 126 2.08 10.30 -3.38
N SER A 127 2.92 11.25 -2.96
CA SER A 127 4.37 11.12 -3.08
C SER A 127 4.91 9.99 -2.19
N VAL A 128 6.13 9.54 -2.46
CA VAL A 128 6.82 8.51 -1.65
C VAL A 128 6.87 8.89 -0.17
N LYS A 129 7.10 10.18 0.14
CA LYS A 129 7.14 10.69 1.51
C LYS A 129 5.78 10.59 2.19
N GLN A 130 4.73 11.05 1.51
CA GLN A 130 3.36 10.99 2.02
C GLN A 130 2.89 9.54 2.20
N MET A 131 3.25 8.65 1.27
CA MET A 131 2.93 7.22 1.38
C MET A 131 3.66 6.54 2.54
N ASN A 132 4.93 6.88 2.80
CA ASN A 132 5.65 6.38 3.98
C ASN A 132 4.97 6.81 5.28
N GLU A 133 4.62 8.09 5.42
CA GLU A 133 3.89 8.57 6.59
C GLU A 133 2.54 7.86 6.74
N TYR A 134 1.81 7.71 5.65
CA TYR A 134 0.52 7.03 5.64
C TYR A 134 0.63 5.55 6.06
N LEU A 135 1.60 4.81 5.52
CA LEU A 135 1.87 3.43 5.93
C LEU A 135 2.24 3.35 7.41
N ASN A 136 3.11 4.22 7.91
CA ASN A 136 3.47 4.24 9.34
C ASN A 136 2.26 4.50 10.25
N GLN A 137 1.36 5.42 9.86
CA GLN A 137 0.13 5.68 10.61
C GLN A 137 -0.82 4.47 10.62
N ILE A 138 -0.92 3.76 9.49
CA ILE A 138 -1.71 2.51 9.40
C ILE A 138 -1.08 1.42 10.26
N GLU A 139 0.22 1.19 10.18
CA GLU A 139 0.90 0.16 10.96
C GLU A 139 0.72 0.40 12.46
N ALA A 140 0.95 1.63 12.91
CA ALA A 140 0.73 2.02 14.31
C ALA A 140 -0.73 1.80 14.73
N PHE A 141 -1.69 2.16 13.87
CA PHE A 141 -3.11 1.94 14.14
C PHE A 141 -3.45 0.46 14.26
N CYS A 142 -3.03 -0.36 13.30
CA CYS A 142 -3.28 -1.79 13.30
C CYS A 142 -2.64 -2.46 14.52
N LEU A 143 -1.41 -2.07 14.87
CA LEU A 143 -0.73 -2.57 16.06
C LEU A 143 -1.50 -2.23 17.35
N MET A 144 -1.99 -1.00 17.47
CA MET A 144 -2.85 -0.59 18.60
C MET A 144 -4.16 -1.39 18.68
N HIS A 145 -4.67 -1.89 17.54
CA HIS A 145 -5.87 -2.73 17.46
C HIS A 145 -5.57 -4.24 17.46
N GLY A 146 -4.35 -4.63 17.85
CA GLY A 146 -3.94 -6.04 18.00
C GLY A 146 -3.64 -6.76 16.68
N ALA A 147 -3.53 -6.04 15.57
CA ALA A 147 -3.20 -6.59 14.25
C ALA A 147 -1.74 -6.30 13.90
N LYS A 148 -0.87 -7.31 13.99
CA LYS A 148 0.51 -7.21 13.51
C LYS A 148 0.57 -7.48 12.01
N LEU A 149 0.80 -6.43 11.23
CA LEU A 149 0.85 -6.53 9.77
C LEU A 149 2.15 -7.20 9.30
N LEU A 150 2.01 -8.15 8.39
CA LEU A 150 3.14 -8.82 7.74
C LEU A 150 3.61 -8.00 6.55
N ILE A 151 4.94 -7.85 6.47
CA ILE A 151 5.64 -7.23 5.34
C ILE A 151 6.25 -8.38 4.52
N PRO A 152 5.80 -8.60 3.27
CA PRO A 152 6.43 -9.56 2.39
C PRO A 152 7.89 -9.18 2.12
N TYR A 153 8.75 -10.18 2.05
CA TYR A 153 10.19 -10.00 1.81
C TYR A 153 10.49 -9.14 0.57
N ASP A 154 9.73 -9.34 -0.50
CA ASP A 154 9.90 -8.62 -1.76
C ASP A 154 9.49 -7.14 -1.72
N LEU A 155 8.88 -6.70 -0.61
CA LEU A 155 8.43 -5.34 -0.35
C LEU A 155 9.14 -4.69 0.85
N GLU A 156 10.01 -5.39 1.57
CA GLU A 156 10.70 -4.81 2.74
C GLU A 156 11.50 -3.55 2.38
N TRP A 157 12.18 -3.56 1.23
CA TRP A 157 13.00 -2.45 0.74
C TRP A 157 12.22 -1.15 0.48
N CYS A 158 10.90 -1.21 0.21
CA CYS A 158 10.11 -0.01 -0.07
C CYS A 158 9.57 0.66 1.20
N TYR A 159 9.69 -0.02 2.35
CA TYR A 159 9.18 0.41 3.65
C TYR A 159 10.30 0.69 4.65
N ARG A 160 11.31 -0.19 4.76
CA ARG A 160 12.39 -0.09 5.75
C ARG A 160 13.54 0.83 5.37
N ASP A 161 13.83 1.00 4.08
CA ASP A 161 14.90 1.90 3.59
C ASP A 161 14.46 3.38 3.50
N GLY A 162 13.41 3.76 4.24
CA GLY A 162 12.82 5.10 4.27
C GLY A 162 12.93 5.79 5.63
N LEU A 163 13.67 5.20 6.59
CA LEU A 163 14.04 5.77 7.88
C LEU A 163 15.45 6.35 7.83
#